data_AF-A0AAW8M9B7-F1
#
_entry.id   AF-A0AAW8M9B7-F1
#
_cell.length_a   1.000
_cell.length_b   1.000
_cell.length_c   1.000
_cell.angle_alpha   90.00
_cell.angle_beta   90.00
_cell.angle_gamma   90.00
#
_symmetry.space_group_name_H-M   'P 1'
#
loop_
_entity.id
_entity.type
_entity.pdbx_description
1 polymer ?
#
loop_
_entity_poly.entity_id
_entity_poly.type
_entity_poly.pdbx_seq_one_letter_code
_entity_poly.pdbx_strand_id
1 'polypeptide(L)'
;MKNAVYAFIKAGAHEEFVQQAFDGFREKVPIERIASFVVSDLFAVPNVAMDLARTGDYKVIVAAGYVEEDPAWQHGHFLSQSVTNGLMRVGLDTGVLVLSILACPKAAPENAQQHQVMLEHFHAKGRQAADAVLQISKLKASLPALRQFLERLWPV
;
A
#
# COMPACT_ATOMS: atom_id res chain seq x y z
N MET A 1 12.31 -17.74 3.91
CA MET A 1 11.45 -16.64 3.38
C MET A 1 10.55 -17.06 2.19
N LYS A 2 10.38 -18.35 1.85
CA LYS A 2 9.67 -18.80 0.63
C LYS A 2 8.12 -18.71 0.66
N ASN A 3 7.51 -18.07 1.67
CA ASN A 3 6.05 -18.03 1.85
C ASN A 3 5.44 -16.61 1.90
N ALA A 4 6.26 -15.54 1.87
CA ALA A 4 5.74 -14.18 1.88
C ALA A 4 5.15 -13.84 0.51
N VAL A 5 3.87 -13.44 0.47
CA VAL A 5 3.14 -13.08 -0.75
C VAL A 5 2.90 -11.57 -0.83
N TYR A 6 2.89 -10.91 0.31
CA TYR A 6 2.65 -9.49 0.47
C TYR A 6 3.93 -8.79 0.91
N ALA A 7 4.31 -7.71 0.23
CA ALA A 7 5.29 -6.77 0.73
C ALA A 7 4.56 -5.56 1.33
N PHE A 8 4.92 -5.17 2.55
CA PHE A 8 4.36 -4.01 3.23
C PHE A 8 5.46 -3.00 3.51
N ILE A 9 5.42 -1.86 2.81
CA ILE A 9 6.37 -0.76 2.96
C ILE A 9 5.80 0.21 3.99
N LYS A 10 6.55 0.49 5.06
CA LYS A 10 6.28 1.54 6.05
C LYS A 10 7.24 2.69 5.78
N ALA A 11 6.72 3.89 5.51
CA ALA A 11 7.55 5.01 5.08
C ALA A 11 7.28 6.33 5.81
N GLY A 12 8.34 7.12 5.96
CA GLY A 12 8.31 8.46 6.57
C GLY A 12 8.73 8.46 8.04
N ALA A 13 8.77 9.68 8.62
CA ALA A 13 9.33 9.91 9.95
C ALA A 13 8.40 9.51 11.11
N HIS A 14 7.08 9.39 10.87
CA HIS A 14 6.08 9.07 11.88
C HIS A 14 5.78 7.57 11.89
N GLU A 15 6.70 6.80 12.47
CA GLU A 15 6.62 5.35 12.51
C GLU A 15 5.34 4.84 13.19
N GLU A 16 4.81 5.56 14.17
CA GLU A 16 3.63 5.19 14.93
C GLU A 16 2.38 5.05 14.05
N PHE A 17 2.17 5.96 13.10
CA PHE A 17 1.00 5.91 12.21
C PHE A 17 1.12 4.77 11.20
N VAL A 18 2.26 4.64 10.54
CA VAL A 18 2.47 3.56 9.56
C VAL A 18 2.52 2.18 10.22
N GLN A 19 2.92 2.12 11.50
CA GLN A 19 2.82 0.91 12.29
C GLN A 19 1.36 0.54 12.59
N GLN A 20 0.49 1.51 12.91
CA GLN A 20 -0.94 1.24 13.06
C GLN A 20 -1.57 0.72 11.76
N ALA A 21 -1.19 1.25 10.59
CA ALA A 21 -1.66 0.71 9.32
C ALA A 21 -1.18 -0.74 9.09
N PHE A 22 0.04 -1.07 9.47
CA PHE A 22 0.53 -2.45 9.43
C PHE A 22 -0.25 -3.36 10.38
N ASP A 23 -0.52 -2.89 11.60
CA ASP A 23 -1.29 -3.63 12.61
C ASP A 23 -2.71 -3.93 12.13
N GLY A 24 -3.42 -2.94 11.60
CA GLY A 24 -4.74 -3.16 11.01
C GLY A 24 -4.71 -4.08 9.79
N PHE A 25 -3.64 -4.07 9.00
CA PHE A 25 -3.51 -4.97 7.85
C PHE A 25 -3.33 -6.43 8.27
N ARG A 26 -2.48 -6.70 9.28
CA ARG A 26 -2.21 -8.06 9.77
C ARG A 26 -3.34 -8.69 10.57
N GLU A 27 -4.40 -7.94 10.91
CA GLU A 27 -5.63 -8.52 11.48
C GLU A 27 -6.32 -9.48 10.48
N LYS A 28 -6.13 -9.26 9.18
CA LYS A 28 -6.80 -10.05 8.12
C LYS A 28 -5.85 -10.86 7.24
N VAL A 29 -4.56 -10.50 7.24
CA VAL A 29 -3.52 -11.21 6.48
C VAL A 29 -2.52 -11.81 7.47
N PRO A 30 -2.31 -13.14 7.48
CA PRO A 30 -1.37 -13.79 8.40
C PRO A 30 0.04 -13.20 8.29
N ILE A 31 0.67 -12.93 9.43
CA ILE A 31 1.98 -12.25 9.51
C ILE A 31 3.07 -13.02 8.75
N GLU A 32 2.99 -14.34 8.70
CA GLU A 32 3.94 -15.23 8.02
C GLU A 32 3.92 -15.05 6.49
N ARG A 33 2.86 -14.42 5.96
CA ARG A 33 2.70 -14.10 4.54
C ARG A 33 3.14 -12.68 4.19
N ILE A 34 3.55 -11.88 5.17
CA ILE A 34 3.90 -10.47 4.98
C ILE A 34 5.38 -10.27 5.23
N ALA A 35 6.09 -9.71 4.25
CA ALA A 35 7.42 -9.13 4.46
C ALA A 35 7.25 -7.63 4.67
N SER A 36 7.74 -7.09 5.80
CA SER A 36 7.70 -5.66 6.08
C SER A 36 9.04 -4.99 5.80
N PHE A 37 8.97 -3.77 5.26
CA PHE A 37 10.13 -2.97 4.89
C PHE A 37 9.96 -1.56 5.45
N VAL A 38 11.05 -0.95 5.88
CA VAL A 38 11.08 0.44 6.35
C VAL A 38 11.84 1.28 5.33
N VAL A 39 11.24 2.41 4.93
CA VAL A 39 11.84 3.36 3.99
C VAL A 39 11.79 4.75 4.63
N SER A 40 12.95 5.36 4.85
CA SER A 40 13.04 6.64 5.56
C SER A 40 12.41 7.81 4.79
N ASP A 41 12.43 7.76 3.46
CA ASP A 41 11.94 8.83 2.59
C ASP A 41 10.73 8.36 1.77
N LEU A 42 9.62 9.10 1.89
CA LEU A 42 8.40 8.84 1.15
C LEU A 42 8.60 8.92 -0.36
N PHE A 43 9.48 9.80 -0.85
CA PHE A 43 9.76 9.97 -2.28
C PHE A 43 10.42 8.73 -2.90
N ALA A 44 11.16 7.96 -2.10
CA ALA A 44 11.83 6.74 -2.55
C ALA A 44 10.90 5.52 -2.63
N VAL A 45 9.70 5.59 -2.04
CA VAL A 45 8.76 4.46 -1.93
C VAL A 45 8.40 3.83 -3.29
N PRO A 46 8.12 4.59 -4.38
CA PRO A 46 7.84 3.99 -5.68
C PRO A 46 9.03 3.21 -6.25
N ASN A 47 10.26 3.67 -6.05
CA ASN A 47 11.47 2.96 -6.50
C ASN A 47 11.62 1.64 -5.76
N VAL A 48 11.48 1.66 -4.43
CA VAL A 48 11.54 0.43 -3.61
C VAL A 48 10.42 -0.54 -4.01
N ALA A 49 9.20 -0.03 -4.26
CA ALA A 49 8.09 -0.86 -4.73
C ALA A 49 8.38 -1.50 -6.10
N MET A 50 8.99 -0.75 -7.04
CA MET A 50 9.41 -1.29 -8.33
C MET A 50 10.44 -2.42 -8.17
N ASP A 51 11.45 -2.22 -7.33
CA ASP A 51 12.50 -3.22 -7.10
C ASP A 51 11.91 -4.49 -6.46
N LEU A 52 11.04 -4.33 -5.46
CA LEU A 52 10.32 -5.44 -4.85
C LEU A 52 9.43 -6.17 -5.86
N ALA A 53 8.70 -5.46 -6.72
CA ALA A 53 7.88 -6.08 -7.76
C ALA A 53 8.72 -6.90 -8.75
N ARG A 54 9.91 -6.39 -9.12
CA ARG A 54 10.82 -7.04 -10.08
C ARG A 54 11.50 -8.30 -9.53
N THR A 55 11.57 -8.49 -8.22
CA THR A 55 12.04 -9.76 -7.64
C THR A 55 11.17 -10.95 -8.08
N GLY A 56 9.88 -10.71 -8.34
CA GLY A 56 8.89 -11.76 -8.63
C GLY A 56 8.37 -12.50 -7.39
N ASP A 57 8.93 -12.22 -6.22
CA ASP A 57 8.60 -12.90 -4.95
C ASP A 57 7.24 -12.45 -4.38
N TYR A 58 6.84 -11.20 -4.66
CA TYR A 58 5.62 -10.60 -4.13
C TYR A 58 4.51 -10.51 -5.19
N LYS A 59 3.29 -10.86 -4.81
CA LYS A 59 2.10 -10.71 -5.67
C LYS A 59 1.33 -9.42 -5.39
N VAL A 60 1.55 -8.85 -4.20
CA VAL A 60 0.91 -7.64 -3.73
C VAL A 60 1.92 -6.79 -2.98
N ILE A 61 1.90 -5.49 -3.23
CA ILE A 61 2.66 -4.49 -2.48
C ILE A 61 1.67 -3.51 -1.86
N VAL A 62 1.85 -3.22 -0.58
CA VAL A 62 1.10 -2.19 0.15
C VAL A 62 2.10 -1.20 0.71
N ALA A 63 1.91 0.09 0.43
CA ALA A 63 2.77 1.15 0.93
C ALA A 63 1.99 2.08 1.87
N ALA A 64 2.42 2.18 3.12
CA ALA A 64 1.89 3.10 4.11
C ALA A 64 2.87 4.25 4.34
N GLY A 65 2.35 5.47 4.40
CA GLY A 65 3.17 6.66 4.59
C GLY A 65 2.40 7.86 5.12
N TYR A 66 3.11 8.70 5.87
CA TYR A 66 2.60 9.95 6.42
C TYR A 66 3.58 11.07 6.10
N VAL A 67 3.06 12.19 5.61
CA VAL A 67 3.81 13.42 5.39
C VAL A 67 2.99 14.59 5.90
N GLU A 68 3.61 15.49 6.65
CA GLU A 68 2.97 16.73 7.07
C GLU A 68 2.93 17.74 5.91
N GLU A 69 1.85 18.51 5.83
CA GLU A 69 1.80 19.60 4.86
C GLU A 69 2.56 20.81 5.37
N ASP A 70 3.43 21.37 4.52
CA ASP A 70 4.01 22.70 4.75
C ASP A 70 3.04 23.77 4.22
N PRO A 71 2.43 24.61 5.07
CA PRO A 71 1.44 25.60 4.64
C PRO A 71 1.98 26.65 3.66
N ALA A 72 3.29 26.92 3.70
CA ALA A 72 3.93 27.92 2.84
C ALA A 72 4.36 27.33 1.50
N TRP A 73 4.72 26.05 1.46
CA TRP A 73 5.40 25.45 0.30
C TRP A 73 4.62 24.32 -0.39
N GLN A 74 3.50 23.85 0.19
CA GLN A 74 2.65 22.78 -0.36
C GLN A 74 3.42 21.49 -0.70
N HIS A 75 4.58 21.30 -0.07
CA HIS A 75 5.53 20.25 -0.44
C HIS A 75 4.94 18.87 -0.18
N GLY A 76 4.22 18.71 0.93
CA GLY A 76 3.57 17.45 1.29
C GLY A 76 2.52 17.04 0.26
N HIS A 77 1.72 18.00 -0.24
CA HIS A 77 0.72 17.76 -1.28
C HIS A 77 1.35 17.22 -2.56
N PHE A 78 2.35 17.91 -3.11
CA PHE A 78 3.00 17.50 -4.36
C PHE A 78 3.77 16.20 -4.20
N LEU A 79 4.41 16.00 -3.04
CA LEU A 79 5.10 14.77 -2.71
C LEU A 79 4.13 13.59 -2.67
N SER A 80 3.06 13.69 -1.89
CA SER A 80 2.06 12.62 -1.75
C SER A 80 1.37 12.28 -3.07
N GLN A 81 1.07 13.29 -3.91
CA GLN A 81 0.55 13.08 -5.25
C GLN A 81 1.54 12.36 -6.16
N SER A 82 2.81 12.79 -6.17
CA SER A 82 3.88 12.18 -6.99
C SER A 82 4.11 10.72 -6.59
N VAL A 83 4.15 10.43 -5.29
CA VAL A 83 4.32 9.07 -4.77
C VAL A 83 3.12 8.19 -5.12
N THR A 84 1.90 8.71 -4.99
CA THR A 84 0.68 7.99 -5.39
C THR A 84 0.70 7.62 -6.87
N ASN A 85 1.05 8.58 -7.74
CA ASN A 85 1.16 8.36 -9.18
C ASN A 85 2.27 7.34 -9.52
N GLY A 86 3.41 7.43 -8.85
CA GLY A 86 4.52 6.49 -8.99
C GLY A 86 4.10 5.06 -8.62
N LEU A 87 3.44 4.87 -7.48
CA LEU A 87 2.95 3.55 -7.05
C LEU A 87 1.92 2.95 -8.02
N MET A 88 1.01 3.77 -8.54
CA MET A 88 0.09 3.34 -9.59
C MET A 88 0.84 2.87 -10.83
N ARG A 89 1.86 3.62 -11.26
CA ARG A 89 2.70 3.25 -12.41
C ARG A 89 3.43 1.93 -12.19
N VAL A 90 4.00 1.71 -11.00
CA VAL A 90 4.63 0.42 -10.64
C VAL A 90 3.65 -0.73 -10.85
N GLY A 91 2.42 -0.60 -10.36
CA GLY A 91 1.43 -1.68 -10.49
C GLY A 91 1.02 -1.96 -11.95
N LEU A 92 0.87 -0.90 -12.76
CA LEU A 92 0.53 -1.04 -14.19
C LEU A 92 1.68 -1.65 -15.00
N ASP A 93 2.91 -1.21 -14.76
CA ASP A 93 4.08 -1.66 -15.54
C ASP A 93 4.52 -3.08 -15.18
N THR A 94 4.36 -3.49 -13.92
CA THR A 94 4.81 -4.81 -13.43
C THR A 94 3.71 -5.87 -13.40
N GLY A 95 2.43 -5.45 -13.44
CA GLY A 95 1.26 -6.31 -13.25
C GLY A 95 1.02 -6.74 -11.79
N VAL A 96 1.93 -6.39 -10.87
CA VAL A 96 1.79 -6.60 -9.42
C VAL A 96 0.71 -5.67 -8.88
N LEU A 97 -0.13 -6.15 -7.95
CA LEU A 97 -1.14 -5.31 -7.32
C LEU A 97 -0.47 -4.38 -6.30
N VAL A 98 -0.55 -3.06 -6.50
CA VAL A 98 0.02 -2.06 -5.60
C VAL A 98 -1.10 -1.22 -4.97
N LEU A 99 -1.14 -1.14 -3.64
CA LEU A 99 -2.04 -0.26 -2.89
C LEU A 99 -1.26 0.72 -2.02
N SER A 100 -1.87 1.88 -1.76
CA SER A 100 -1.29 2.95 -0.97
C SER A 100 -2.18 3.34 0.21
N ILE A 101 -1.59 3.50 1.39
CA ILE A 101 -2.16 4.10 2.59
C ILE A 101 -1.33 5.35 2.88
N LEU A 102 -1.56 6.40 2.10
CA LEU A 102 -0.83 7.66 2.20
C LEU A 102 -1.73 8.73 2.81
N ALA A 103 -1.24 9.41 3.84
CA ALA A 103 -1.91 10.57 4.41
C ALA A 103 -1.01 11.80 4.31
N CYS A 104 -1.62 12.90 3.89
CA CYS A 104 -1.03 14.23 3.90
C CYS A 104 -2.05 15.18 4.54
N PRO A 105 -2.19 15.18 5.89
CA PRO A 105 -3.14 16.06 6.54
C PRO A 105 -2.69 17.51 6.42
N LYS A 106 -3.66 18.43 6.31
CA LYS A 106 -3.40 19.88 6.23
C LYS A 106 -2.76 20.46 7.48
N ALA A 107 -2.91 19.79 8.62
CA ALA A 107 -2.31 20.16 9.90
C ALA A 107 -1.96 18.89 10.66
N ALA A 108 -0.81 18.92 11.35
CA ALA A 108 -0.42 17.88 12.28
C ALA A 108 -1.36 17.85 13.49
N PRO A 109 -1.52 16.70 14.18
CA PRO A 109 -2.27 16.66 15.43
C PRO A 109 -1.67 17.58 16.49
N GLU A 110 -2.47 18.51 17.02
CA GLU A 110 -2.03 19.52 18.01
C GLU A 110 -2.12 19.01 19.45
N ASN A 111 -2.88 17.95 19.69
CA ASN A 111 -3.10 17.38 21.02
C ASN A 111 -3.25 15.85 21.00
N ALA A 112 -3.21 15.26 22.20
CA ALA A 112 -3.28 13.81 22.38
C ALA A 112 -4.56 13.19 21.78
N GLN A 113 -5.70 13.88 21.85
CA GLN A 113 -6.96 13.38 21.29
C GLN A 113 -6.90 13.31 19.76
N GLN A 114 -6.41 14.37 19.11
CA GLN A 114 -6.24 14.39 17.65
C GLN A 114 -5.21 13.36 17.19
N HIS A 115 -4.12 13.18 17.96
CA HIS A 115 -3.11 12.18 17.66
C HIS A 115 -3.70 10.75 17.72
N GLN A 116 -4.50 10.47 18.75
CA GLN A 116 -5.20 9.19 18.91
C GLN A 116 -6.18 8.92 17.74
N VAL A 117 -6.94 9.93 17.30
CA VAL A 117 -7.82 9.80 16.13
C VAL A 117 -7.03 9.46 14.86
N MET A 118 -5.82 10.02 14.69
CA MET A 118 -4.96 9.70 13.54
C MET A 118 -4.43 8.26 13.60
N LEU A 119 -4.03 7.77 14.78
CA LEU A 119 -3.64 6.38 14.98
C LEU A 119 -4.79 5.42 14.60
N GLU A 120 -5.99 5.68 15.10
CA GLU A 120 -7.19 4.89 14.79
C GLU A 120 -7.54 4.93 13.30
N HIS A 121 -7.37 6.09 12.65
CA HIS A 121 -7.56 6.23 11.22
C HIS A 121 -6.60 5.34 10.42
N PHE A 122 -5.31 5.38 10.74
CA PHE A 122 -4.31 4.54 10.07
C PHE A 122 -4.60 3.05 10.28
N HIS A 123 -4.97 2.65 11.51
CA HIS A 123 -5.37 1.28 11.80
C HIS A 123 -6.58 0.84 10.95
N ALA A 124 -7.62 1.66 10.90
CA ALA A 124 -8.79 1.39 10.07
C ALA A 124 -8.45 1.31 8.58
N LYS A 125 -7.55 2.16 8.08
CA LYS A 125 -7.07 2.13 6.70
C LYS A 125 -6.24 0.87 6.39
N GLY A 126 -5.43 0.42 7.35
CA GLY A 126 -4.75 -0.88 7.29
C GLY A 126 -5.71 -2.04 7.04
N ARG A 127 -6.78 -2.12 7.85
CA ARG A 127 -7.85 -3.12 7.67
C ARG A 127 -8.52 -3.03 6.29
N GLN A 128 -8.87 -1.82 5.87
CA GLN A 128 -9.51 -1.59 4.55
C GLN A 128 -8.61 -2.03 3.40
N ALA A 129 -7.30 -1.75 3.49
CA ALA A 129 -6.34 -2.23 2.50
C ALA A 129 -6.27 -3.76 2.48
N ALA A 130 -6.30 -4.42 3.64
CA ALA A 130 -6.31 -5.87 3.71
C ALA A 130 -7.55 -6.49 3.04
N ASP A 131 -8.74 -5.91 3.27
CA ASP A 131 -9.96 -6.33 2.57
C ASP A 131 -9.83 -6.17 1.06
N ALA A 132 -9.36 -5.01 0.61
CA ALA A 132 -9.19 -4.71 -0.80
C ALA A 132 -8.20 -5.68 -1.48
N VAL A 133 -7.04 -5.97 -0.87
CA VAL A 133 -6.08 -6.90 -1.47
C VAL A 133 -6.62 -8.31 -1.55
N LEU A 134 -7.36 -8.78 -0.55
CA LEU A 134 -7.96 -10.12 -0.55
C LEU A 134 -9.03 -10.24 -1.65
N GLN A 135 -9.91 -9.24 -1.77
CA GLN A 135 -10.95 -9.20 -2.79
C GLN A 135 -10.38 -9.11 -4.21
N ILE A 136 -9.47 -8.16 -4.45
CA ILE A 136 -8.87 -7.94 -5.78
C ILE A 136 -7.99 -9.12 -6.18
N SER A 137 -7.22 -9.71 -5.25
CA SER A 137 -6.40 -10.89 -5.54
C SER A 137 -7.26 -12.08 -5.95
N LYS A 138 -8.39 -12.30 -5.25
CA LYS A 138 -9.36 -13.35 -5.61
C LYS A 138 -9.94 -13.10 -7.01
N LEU A 139 -10.32 -11.86 -7.33
CA LEU A 139 -10.81 -11.50 -8.65
C LEU A 139 -9.75 -11.75 -9.73
N LYS A 140 -8.52 -11.26 -9.53
CA LYS A 140 -7.40 -11.45 -10.48
C LYS A 140 -7.10 -12.93 -10.71
N ALA A 141 -7.15 -13.77 -9.67
CA ALA A 141 -6.94 -15.22 -9.79
C ALA A 141 -8.03 -15.92 -10.62
N SER A 142 -9.24 -15.34 -10.72
CA SER A 142 -10.35 -15.91 -11.51
C SER A 142 -10.32 -15.53 -12.99
N LEU A 143 -9.59 -14.48 -13.38
CA LEU A 143 -9.54 -13.97 -14.76
C LEU A 143 -9.07 -15.00 -15.79
N PRO A 144 -8.04 -15.84 -15.55
CA PRO A 144 -7.63 -16.85 -16.53
C PRO A 144 -8.72 -17.88 -16.84
N ALA A 145 -9.49 -18.29 -15.83
CA ALA A 145 -10.60 -19.23 -16.02
C ALA A 145 -11.74 -18.60 -16.82
N LEU A 146 -12.06 -17.32 -16.55
CA LEU A 146 -13.04 -16.57 -17.34
C LEU A 146 -12.62 -16.46 -18.81
N ARG A 147 -11.34 -16.17 -19.07
CA ARG A 147 -10.80 -16.12 -20.43
C ARG A 147 -10.98 -17.45 -21.17
N GLN A 148 -10.59 -18.56 -20.54
CA GLN A 148 -10.77 -19.89 -21.13
C GLN A 148 -12.24 -20.25 -21.40
N PHE A 149 -13.14 -19.83 -20.51
CA PHE A 149 -14.57 -20.03 -20.68
C PHE A 149 -15.11 -19.25 -21.89
N LEU A 150 -14.71 -17.99 -22.06
CA LEU A 150 -15.14 -17.16 -23.18
C LEU A 150 -14.59 -17.67 -24.53
N GLU A 151 -13.32 -18.09 -24.57
CA GLU A 151 -12.70 -18.70 -25.75
C GLU A 151 -13.42 -19.99 -26.21
N ARG A 152 -14.06 -20.72 -25.28
CA ARG A 152 -14.89 -21.89 -25.59
C ARG A 152 -16.28 -21.55 -26.14
N LEU A 153 -16.89 -20.47 -25.66
CA LEU A 153 -18.24 -20.06 -26.07
C LEU A 153 -18.25 -19.31 -27.40
N TRP A 154 -17.17 -18.60 -27.71
CA TRP A 154 -17.02 -17.86 -28.95
C TRP A 154 -15.62 -18.11 -29.53
N PRO A 155 -15.38 -19.29 -30.12
CA PRO A 155 -14.17 -19.55 -30.86
C PRO A 155 -14.15 -18.62 -32.07
N VAL A 156 -13.25 -17.64 -32.07
CA VAL A 156 -12.94 -16.80 -33.24
C VAL A 156 -12.27 -17.66 -34.30
#